data_AF-A0A967ME06-F1
#
_entry.id   AF-A0A967ME06-F1
#
_cell.length_a   1.000
_cell.length_b   1.000
_cell.length_c   1.000
_cell.angle_alpha   90.00
_cell.angle_beta   90.00
_cell.angle_gamma   90.00
#
_symmetry.space_group_name_H-M   'P 1'
#
loop_
_entity.id
_entity.type
_entity.pdbx_description
1 polymer ?
#
loop_
_entity_poly.entity_id
_entity_poly.type
_entity_poly.pdbx_seq_one_letter_code
_entity_poly.pdbx_strand_id
1 'polypeptide(L)'
;VAHSHALAGAAVALACEMLHGRPVPIALAAGLDETTFGTDAVRVKDAIEEIDDGSSGVLVLLDLGSAVLSAELALDLLDPDVAARVRLCAA
;
A
#
# COMPACT_ATOMS: atom_id res chain seq x y z
N VAL A 1 -1.92 0.60 -2.99
CA VAL A 1 -1.55 1.93 -3.53
C VAL A 1 -2.36 2.17 -4.78
N ALA A 2 -3.04 3.31 -4.86
CA ALA A 2 -3.79 3.68 -6.05
C ALA A 2 -3.84 5.19 -6.24
N HIS A 3 -4.17 5.65 -7.44
CA HIS A 3 -4.37 7.07 -7.70
C HIS A 3 -5.60 7.62 -6.99
N SER A 4 -6.63 6.78 -6.79
CA SER A 4 -7.93 7.18 -6.25
C SER A 4 -8.13 6.62 -4.86
N HIS A 5 -8.37 7.50 -3.88
CA HIS A 5 -8.74 7.09 -2.54
C HIS A 5 -10.04 6.27 -2.55
N ALA A 6 -11.06 6.73 -3.27
CA ALA A 6 -12.36 6.04 -3.37
C ALA A 6 -12.24 4.61 -3.93
N LEU A 7 -11.40 4.41 -4.96
CA LEU A 7 -11.14 3.06 -5.50
C LEU A 7 -10.46 2.17 -4.47
N ALA A 8 -9.42 2.67 -3.82
CA ALA A 8 -8.66 1.90 -2.84
C ALA A 8 -9.55 1.51 -1.65
N GLY A 9 -10.36 2.45 -1.15
CA GLY A 9 -11.35 2.19 -0.10
C GLY A 9 -12.38 1.13 -0.50
N ALA A 10 -12.91 1.18 -1.72
CA ALA A 10 -13.84 0.17 -2.22
C ALA A 10 -13.19 -1.22 -2.33
N ALA A 11 -11.95 -1.29 -2.80
CA ALA A 11 -11.19 -2.55 -2.88
C ALA A 11 -10.96 -3.17 -1.50
N VAL A 12 -10.62 -2.35 -0.49
CA VAL A 12 -10.46 -2.81 0.90
C VAL A 12 -11.78 -3.26 1.48
N ALA A 13 -12.87 -2.51 1.26
CA ALA A 13 -14.20 -2.91 1.71
C ALA A 13 -14.58 -4.29 1.16
N LEU A 14 -14.36 -4.54 -0.13
CA LEU A 14 -14.60 -5.84 -0.76
C LEU A 14 -13.71 -6.94 -0.17
N ALA A 15 -12.40 -6.67 0.01
CA ALA A 15 -11.49 -7.65 0.60
C ALA A 15 -11.93 -8.03 2.02
N CYS A 16 -12.39 -7.08 2.82
CA CYS A 16 -12.90 -7.31 4.17
C CYS A 16 -14.16 -8.18 4.19
N GLU A 17 -15.03 -8.14 3.16
CA GLU A 17 -16.17 -9.06 3.06
C GLU A 17 -15.73 -10.52 2.82
N MET A 18 -14.54 -10.74 2.25
CA MET A 18 -14.02 -12.08 1.95
C MET A 18 -13.16 -12.67 3.07
N LEU A 19 -12.58 -11.82 3.93
CA LEU A 19 -11.69 -12.22 5.01
C LEU A 19 -12.46 -12.81 6.19
N HIS A 20 -12.65 -14.12 6.18
CA HIS A 20 -13.25 -14.86 7.30
C HIS A 20 -12.18 -15.49 8.20
N GLY A 21 -12.26 -15.26 9.52
CA GLY A 21 -11.55 -16.03 10.54
C GLY A 21 -10.16 -15.54 10.96
N ARG A 22 -9.45 -14.75 10.14
CA ARG A 22 -8.24 -14.04 10.57
C ARG A 22 -8.17 -12.64 9.96
N PRO A 23 -8.13 -11.58 10.77
CA PRO A 23 -7.90 -10.23 10.26
C PRO A 23 -6.49 -10.14 9.67
N VAL A 24 -6.39 -9.56 8.49
CA VAL A 24 -5.12 -9.19 7.86
C VAL A 24 -5.01 -7.67 7.99
N PRO A 25 -3.92 -7.11 8.54
CA PRO A 25 -3.71 -5.66 8.56
C PRO A 25 -3.68 -5.10 7.13
N ILE A 26 -4.43 -4.05 6.88
CA ILE A 26 -4.47 -3.37 5.58
C ILE A 26 -4.37 -1.88 5.82
N ALA A 27 -3.35 -1.25 5.24
CA ALA A 27 -3.19 0.20 5.20
C ALA A 27 -3.41 0.74 3.78
N LEU A 28 -3.89 1.98 3.69
CA LEU A 28 -4.20 2.66 2.44
C LEU A 28 -3.22 3.79 2.16
N ALA A 29 -2.56 3.73 1.01
CA ALA A 29 -1.83 4.85 0.42
C ALA A 29 -2.42 5.14 -0.96
N ALA A 30 -3.40 6.05 -1.03
CA ALA A 30 -4.07 6.37 -2.28
C ALA A 30 -4.57 7.82 -2.33
N GLY A 31 -4.44 8.45 -3.50
CA GLY A 31 -4.73 9.86 -3.67
C GLY A 31 -3.68 10.78 -3.03
N LEU A 32 -3.65 12.05 -3.48
CA LEU A 32 -2.96 13.13 -2.77
C LEU A 32 -3.79 13.61 -1.57
N ASP A 33 -5.09 13.35 -1.61
CA ASP A 33 -6.06 13.45 -0.53
C ASP A 33 -7.27 12.56 -0.88
N GLU A 34 -8.36 12.68 -0.13
CA GLU A 34 -9.60 11.91 -0.32
C GLU A 34 -10.27 12.11 -1.69
N THR A 35 -9.98 13.23 -2.36
CA THR A 35 -10.67 13.68 -3.59
C THR A 35 -9.74 13.88 -4.77
N THR A 36 -8.45 14.10 -4.54
CA THR A 36 -7.46 14.41 -5.56
C THR A 36 -6.71 13.15 -5.99
N PHE A 37 -6.76 12.87 -7.29
CA PHE A 37 -6.02 11.74 -7.86
C PHE A 37 -4.52 11.95 -7.78
N GLY A 38 -3.79 10.90 -7.44
CA GLY A 38 -2.33 10.86 -7.46
C GLY A 38 -1.76 9.87 -6.45
N THR A 39 -0.43 9.80 -6.39
CA THR A 39 0.29 8.89 -5.49
C THR A 39 1.44 9.64 -4.80
N ASP A 40 1.68 9.29 -3.53
CA ASP A 40 2.69 9.92 -2.70
C ASP A 40 3.59 8.84 -2.09
N ALA A 41 4.89 8.88 -2.42
CA ALA A 41 5.87 7.89 -1.96
C ALA A 41 6.02 7.89 -0.43
N VAL A 42 5.89 9.04 0.23
CA VAL A 42 5.98 9.14 1.69
C VAL A 42 4.79 8.44 2.33
N ARG A 43 3.58 8.65 1.80
CA ARG A 43 2.40 7.92 2.28
C ARG A 43 2.50 6.41 2.06
N VAL A 44 3.10 5.98 0.95
CA VAL A 44 3.33 4.54 0.71
C VAL A 44 4.31 3.98 1.74
N LYS A 45 5.42 4.67 2.01
CA LYS A 45 6.39 4.31 3.05
C LYS A 45 5.71 4.21 4.42
N ASP A 46 4.99 5.25 4.82
CA ASP A 46 4.35 5.32 6.15
C ASP A 46 3.29 4.21 6.31
N ALA A 47 2.51 3.91 5.25
CA ALA A 47 1.56 2.81 5.26
C ALA A 47 2.24 1.43 5.38
N ILE A 48 3.44 1.25 4.83
CA ILE A 48 4.22 0.02 4.98
C ILE A 48 4.72 -0.12 6.42
N GLU A 49 5.28 0.96 6.99
CA GLU A 49 5.76 0.97 8.39
C GLU A 49 4.63 0.76 9.39
N GLU A 50 3.42 1.23 9.10
CA GLU A 50 2.23 1.03 9.95
C GLU A 50 1.88 -0.46 10.13
N ILE A 51 2.06 -1.28 9.09
CA ILE A 51 1.62 -2.68 9.08
C ILE A 51 2.75 -3.70 9.16
N ASP A 52 4.02 -3.28 9.03
CA ASP A 52 5.15 -4.18 9.22
C ASP A 52 5.24 -4.61 10.70
N ASP A 53 5.09 -5.92 10.92
CA ASP A 53 5.21 -6.54 12.25
C ASP A 53 6.63 -7.07 12.53
N GLY A 54 7.57 -6.84 11.61
CA GLY A 54 8.95 -7.31 11.68
C GLY A 54 9.17 -8.74 11.21
N SER A 55 8.13 -9.49 10.80
CA SER A 55 8.25 -10.93 10.51
C SER A 55 7.44 -11.46 9.32
N SER A 56 6.22 -10.98 9.10
CA SER A 56 5.28 -11.49 8.10
C SER A 56 5.55 -10.95 6.69
N GLY A 57 6.28 -9.85 6.60
CA GLY A 57 6.49 -9.09 5.36
C GLY A 57 5.25 -8.34 4.90
N VAL A 58 5.42 -7.51 3.87
CA VAL A 58 4.36 -6.59 3.39
C VAL A 58 4.14 -6.79 1.89
N LEU A 59 2.89 -7.01 1.49
CA LEU A 59 2.48 -7.06 0.09
C LEU A 59 1.83 -5.73 -0.29
N VAL A 60 2.40 -5.05 -1.29
CA VAL A 60 1.89 -3.79 -1.80
C VAL A 60 1.18 -4.05 -3.13
N LEU A 61 -0.15 -3.98 -3.11
CA LEU A 61 -0.97 -4.03 -4.32
C LEU A 61 -0.98 -2.65 -4.98
N LEU A 62 -0.65 -2.58 -6.26
CA LEU A 62 -0.51 -1.33 -7.02
C LEU A 62 -1.52 -1.34 -8.16
N ASP A 63 -2.06 -0.16 -8.50
CA ASP A 63 -2.78 0.01 -9.76
C ASP A 63 -1.78 0.08 -10.94
N LEU A 64 -1.75 1.18 -11.69
CA LEU A 64 -0.95 1.33 -12.90
C LEU A 64 -0.27 2.71 -12.89
N GLY A 65 0.83 2.88 -13.63
CA GLY A 65 1.45 4.20 -13.80
C GLY A 65 2.20 4.67 -12.56
N SER A 66 1.91 5.89 -12.07
CA SER A 66 2.75 6.54 -11.04
C SER A 66 2.76 5.82 -9.69
N ALA A 67 1.80 4.93 -9.42
CA ALA A 67 1.81 4.11 -8.21
C ALA A 67 3.02 3.18 -8.13
N VAL A 68 3.48 2.65 -9.27
CA VAL A 68 4.69 1.81 -9.32
C VAL A 68 5.90 2.63 -8.93
N LEU A 69 6.10 3.78 -9.58
CA LEU A 69 7.23 4.67 -9.29
C LEU A 69 7.18 5.20 -7.85
N SER A 70 6.01 5.59 -7.35
CA SER A 70 5.86 6.00 -5.94
C SER A 70 6.17 4.86 -4.97
N ALA A 71 5.82 3.62 -5.29
CA ALA A 71 6.14 2.47 -4.45
C ALA A 71 7.62 2.12 -4.49
N GLU A 72 8.27 2.18 -5.66
CA GLU A 72 9.72 2.00 -5.78
C GLU A 72 10.49 3.06 -4.97
N LEU A 73 10.10 4.34 -5.11
CA LEU A 73 10.69 5.42 -4.30
C LEU A 73 10.42 5.22 -2.79
N ALA A 74 9.27 4.67 -2.41
CA ALA A 74 8.99 4.36 -1.02
C ALA A 74 9.95 3.30 -0.47
N LEU A 75 10.29 2.28 -1.28
CA LEU A 75 11.28 1.27 -0.87
C LEU A 75 12.66 1.88 -0.64
N ASP A 76 13.06 2.86 -1.45
CA ASP A 76 14.34 3.56 -1.28
C ASP A 76 14.40 4.40 0.01
N LEU A 77 13.24 4.79 0.56
CA LEU A 77 13.12 5.58 1.78
C LEU A 77 12.97 4.74 3.05
N LEU A 78 12.66 3.45 2.92
CA LEU A 78 12.46 2.53 4.03
C LEU A 78 13.79 2.08 4.64
N ASP A 79 13.73 1.59 5.88
CA ASP A 79 14.82 0.79 6.42
C ASP A 79 15.10 -0.42 5.51
N PRO A 80 16.37 -0.72 5.17
CA PRO A 80 16.71 -1.80 4.25
C PRO A 80 16.17 -3.18 4.66
N ASP A 81 16.10 -3.47 5.96
CA ASP A 81 15.59 -4.74 6.46
C ASP A 81 14.08 -4.86 6.25
N VAL A 82 13.35 -3.75 6.39
CA VAL A 82 11.92 -3.67 6.09
C VAL A 82 11.71 -3.80 4.58
N ALA A 83 12.42 -3.00 3.78
CA ALA A 83 12.33 -3.00 2.31
C ALA A 83 12.58 -4.38 1.71
N ALA A 84 13.53 -5.15 2.25
CA ALA A 84 13.83 -6.51 1.81
C ALA A 84 12.66 -7.50 1.99
N ARG A 85 11.71 -7.22 2.90
CA ARG A 85 10.50 -8.02 3.12
C ARG A 85 9.28 -7.50 2.36
N VAL A 86 9.39 -6.39 1.64
CA VAL A 86 8.29 -5.84 0.86
C VAL A 86 8.23 -6.48 -0.53
N ARG A 87 7.02 -6.83 -0.98
CA ARG A 87 6.76 -7.30 -2.35
C ARG A 87 5.80 -6.35 -3.05
N LEU A 88 6.20 -5.85 -4.22
CA LEU A 88 5.35 -5.06 -5.09
C LEU A 88 4.58 -5.99 -6.04
N CYS A 89 3.27 -5.79 -6.14
CA CYS A 89 2.39 -6.52 -7.04
C CYS A 89 1.59 -5.51 -7.86
N ALA A 90 2.00 -5.30 -9.11
CA ALA A 90 1.28 -4.45 -10.06
C ALA A 90 0.18 -5.24 -10.76
N ALA A 91 -0.91 -4.54 -11.10
CA ALA A 91 -2.05 -5.07 -11.84
C ALA A 91 -1.75 -5.31 -13.33
#